data_AF-A0A960Z758-F1
#
_entry.id   AF-A0A960Z758-F1
#
_cell.length_a   1.000
_cell.length_b   1.000
_cell.length_c   1.000
_cell.angle_alpha   90.00
_cell.angle_beta   90.00
_cell.angle_gamma   90.00
#
_symmetry.space_group_name_H-M   'P 1'
#
loop_
_entity.id
_entity.type
_entity.pdbx_description
1 polymer ?
#
loop_
_entity_poly.entity_id
_entity_poly.type
_entity_poly.pdbx_seq_one_letter_code
_entity_poly.pdbx_strand_id
1 'polypeptide(L)'
;FDKWIYFLKNLPNFSEIPSILKEPIFEKAFQVAETSSFNESELEAYMASLMEYWDMNNVIDGSFEKGMEKGKIEKTMEIAKEMKQNNEPIEKIVRYTGLAIEEIEKL
;
A
#
# COMPACT_ATOMS: atom_id res chain seq x y z
N PHE A 1 29.35 1.37 16.87
CA PHE A 1 28.12 1.84 17.52
C PHE A 1 27.19 0.65 17.64
N ASP A 2 26.81 0.28 18.85
CA ASP A 2 25.92 -0.85 19.08
C ASP A 2 24.48 -0.33 19.26
N LYS A 3 23.63 -0.59 18.27
CA LYS A 3 22.25 -0.09 18.22
C LYS A 3 21.39 -0.67 19.34
N TRP A 4 21.66 -1.90 19.79
CA TRP A 4 20.92 -2.55 20.89
C TRP A 4 21.26 -1.95 22.24
N ILE A 5 22.55 -1.73 22.51
CA ILE A 5 23.00 -1.08 23.75
C ILE A 5 22.48 0.36 23.80
N TYR A 6 22.46 1.07 22.67
CA TYR A 6 21.92 2.43 22.57
C TYR A 6 20.40 2.45 22.80
N PHE A 7 19.66 1.54 22.17
CA PHE A 7 18.21 1.37 22.34
C PHE A 7 17.85 1.12 23.81
N LEU A 8 18.45 0.12 24.46
CA LEU A 8 18.12 -0.24 25.86
C LEU A 8 18.45 0.86 26.87
N LYS A 9 19.54 1.61 26.66
CA LYS A 9 19.97 2.69 27.58
C LYS A 9 19.10 3.94 27.51
N ASN A 10 18.50 4.21 26.35
CA ASN A 10 17.76 5.44 26.10
C ASN A 10 16.25 5.21 25.98
N LEU A 11 15.80 3.97 26.11
CA LEU A 11 14.40 3.54 25.97
C LEU A 11 13.39 4.44 26.72
N PRO A 12 13.62 4.82 27.99
CA PRO A 12 12.68 5.66 28.74
C PRO A 12 12.62 7.12 28.27
N ASN A 13 13.57 7.55 27.43
CA ASN A 13 13.75 8.94 27.00
C ASN A 13 13.31 9.16 25.54
N PHE A 14 12.80 8.14 24.86
CA PHE A 14 12.31 8.28 23.49
C PHE A 14 10.85 8.74 23.47
N SER A 15 10.61 9.89 22.85
CA SER A 15 9.26 10.34 22.47
C SER A 15 8.87 9.90 21.06
N GLU A 16 9.85 9.51 20.25
CA GLU A 16 9.71 9.02 18.88
C GLU A 16 10.89 8.10 18.54
N ILE A 17 10.70 7.21 17.55
CA ILE A 17 11.77 6.30 17.09
C ILE A 17 12.82 7.11 16.32
N PRO A 18 14.08 7.19 16.81
CA PRO A 18 15.13 7.93 16.12
C PRO A 18 15.43 7.31 14.75
N SER A 19 15.79 8.13 13.77
CA SER A 19 16.09 7.68 12.39
C SER A 19 17.15 6.58 12.29
N ILE A 20 18.08 6.51 13.26
CA ILE A 20 19.12 5.47 13.33
C ILE A 20 18.60 4.09 13.76
N LEU A 21 17.36 4.04 14.28
CA LEU A 21 16.63 2.86 14.75
C LEU A 21 15.34 2.60 13.96
N LYS A 22 15.11 3.27 12.83
CA LYS A 22 13.97 3.02 11.91
C LYS A 22 14.22 1.75 11.08
N GLU A 23 14.31 0.63 11.77
CA GLU A 23 14.42 -0.70 11.19
C GLU A 23 13.31 -1.59 11.79
N PRO A 24 12.75 -2.54 11.02
CA PRO A 24 11.61 -3.35 11.47
C PRO A 24 11.85 -4.10 12.80
N ILE A 25 13.10 -4.47 13.08
CA ILE A 25 13.47 -5.16 14.33
C ILE A 25 13.36 -4.25 15.57
N PHE A 26 13.68 -2.96 15.42
CA PHE A 26 13.60 -1.99 16.50
C PHE A 26 12.18 -1.47 16.68
N GLU A 27 11.41 -1.30 15.60
CA GLU A 27 9.97 -0.99 15.69
C GLU A 27 9.22 -2.04 16.50
N LYS A 28 9.47 -3.33 16.22
CA LYS A 28 8.91 -4.43 17.01
C LYS A 28 9.41 -4.43 18.46
N ALA A 29 10.66 -4.07 18.69
CA ALA A 29 11.22 -3.97 20.05
C ALA A 29 10.61 -2.81 20.85
N PHE A 30 10.35 -1.65 20.21
CA PHE A 30 9.62 -0.53 20.79
C PHE A 30 8.20 -0.94 21.18
N GLN A 31 7.47 -1.59 20.27
CA GLN A 31 6.13 -2.13 20.55
C GLN A 31 6.12 -3.05 21.77
N VAL A 32 7.04 -4.03 21.83
CA VAL A 32 7.13 -4.97 22.95
C VAL A 32 7.43 -4.25 24.28
N ALA A 33 8.35 -3.29 24.27
CA ALA A 33 8.73 -2.53 25.46
C ALA A 33 7.60 -1.61 25.98
N GLU A 34 6.89 -0.94 25.08
CA GLU A 34 5.72 -0.12 25.37
C GLU A 34 4.59 -0.96 25.99
N THR A 35 4.28 -2.12 25.39
CA THR A 35 3.19 -3.00 25.88
C THR A 35 3.46 -3.55 27.29
N SER A 36 4.73 -3.73 27.67
CA SER A 36 5.10 -4.20 29.03
C SER A 36 5.01 -3.13 30.12
N SER A 37 4.81 -1.86 29.77
CA SER A 37 4.80 -0.73 30.72
C SER A 37 3.44 -0.03 30.86
N PHE A 38 2.45 -0.37 30.02
CA PHE A 38 1.16 0.32 29.94
C PHE A 38 0.12 -0.17 30.95
N ASN A 39 -0.75 0.73 31.39
CA ASN A 39 -2.04 0.38 31.98
C ASN A 39 -3.11 0.18 30.88
N GLU A 40 -4.26 -0.38 31.24
CA GLU A 40 -5.32 -0.79 30.29
C GLU A 40 -5.81 0.35 29.38
N SER A 41 -5.94 1.57 29.91
CA SER A 41 -6.41 2.72 29.13
C SER A 41 -5.37 3.22 28.12
N GLU A 42 -4.09 3.15 28.47
CA GLU A 42 -2.99 3.51 27.58
C GLU A 42 -2.85 2.50 26.44
N LEU A 43 -3.05 1.22 26.73
CA LEU A 43 -3.08 0.15 25.73
C LEU A 43 -4.22 0.34 24.73
N GLU A 44 -5.43 0.67 25.20
CA GLU A 44 -6.58 0.92 24.32
C GLU A 44 -6.36 2.13 23.40
N ALA A 45 -5.86 3.24 23.95
CA ALA A 45 -5.54 4.44 23.16
C ALA A 45 -4.46 4.16 22.10
N TYR A 46 -3.44 3.37 22.48
CA TYR A 46 -2.41 2.94 21.56
C TYR A 46 -2.97 2.07 20.43
N MET A 47 -3.75 1.03 20.76
CA MET A 47 -4.38 0.16 19.76
C MET A 47 -5.29 0.95 18.80
N ALA A 48 -6.04 1.92 19.31
CA ALA A 48 -6.87 2.79 18.48
C ALA A 48 -6.03 3.59 17.47
N SER A 49 -4.93 4.20 17.91
CA SER A 49 -4.02 4.95 17.02
C SER A 49 -3.34 4.06 15.96
N LEU A 50 -2.97 2.84 16.34
CA LEU A 50 -2.38 1.87 15.41
C LEU A 50 -3.42 1.41 14.37
N MET A 51 -4.66 1.20 14.80
CA MET A 51 -5.77 0.86 13.90
C MET A 51 -6.05 1.99 12.91
N GLU A 52 -6.08 3.25 13.36
CA GLU A 52 -6.22 4.41 12.49
C GLU A 52 -5.09 4.51 11.45
N TYR A 53 -3.84 4.27 11.87
CA TYR A 53 -2.68 4.24 10.97
C TYR A 53 -2.81 3.14 9.92
N TRP A 54 -3.19 1.92 10.32
CA TRP A 54 -3.40 0.82 9.37
C TRP A 54 -4.56 1.08 8.42
N ASP A 55 -5.68 1.61 8.90
CA ASP A 55 -6.82 1.97 8.07
C ASP A 55 -6.43 3.02 7.03
N MET A 56 -5.68 4.04 7.42
CA MET A 56 -5.17 5.05 6.49
C MET A 56 -4.27 4.44 5.41
N ASN A 57 -3.32 3.58 5.79
CA ASN A 57 -2.44 2.92 4.82
C ASN A 57 -3.21 2.01 3.87
N ASN A 58 -4.14 1.20 4.39
CA ASN A 58 -4.97 0.32 3.59
C ASN A 58 -5.84 1.10 2.59
N VAL A 59 -6.36 2.27 2.98
CA VAL A 59 -7.10 3.17 2.08
C VAL A 59 -6.22 3.69 0.96
N ILE A 60 -4.99 4.12 1.27
CA ILE A 60 -4.05 4.64 0.27
C ILE A 60 -3.65 3.54 -0.72
N ASP A 61 -3.24 2.38 -0.22
CA ASP A 61 -2.80 1.26 -1.05
C ASP A 61 -3.94 0.75 -1.94
N GLY A 62 -5.13 0.58 -1.37
CA GLY A 62 -6.31 0.18 -2.12
C GLY A 62 -6.74 1.22 -3.16
N SER A 63 -6.54 2.53 -2.90
CA SER A 63 -6.81 3.59 -3.86
C SER A 63 -5.81 3.59 -5.01
N PHE A 64 -4.53 3.34 -4.72
CA PHE A 64 -3.49 3.24 -5.73
C PHE A 64 -3.70 2.03 -6.64
N GLU A 65 -3.97 0.86 -6.08
CA GLU A 65 -4.23 -0.37 -6.84
C GLU A 65 -5.43 -0.21 -7.78
N LYS A 66 -6.56 0.31 -7.27
CA LYS A 66 -7.74 0.63 -8.08
C LYS A 66 -7.45 1.64 -9.18
N GLY A 67 -6.63 2.66 -8.88
CA GLY A 67 -6.19 3.65 -9.87
C GLY A 67 -5.38 3.01 -11.00
N MET A 68 -4.47 2.10 -10.66
CA MET A 68 -3.64 1.38 -11.63
C MET A 68 -4.48 0.43 -12.50
N GLU A 69 -5.41 -0.31 -11.90
CA GLU A 69 -6.33 -1.19 -12.63
C GLU A 69 -7.20 -0.38 -13.60
N LYS A 70 -7.82 0.71 -13.12
CA LYS A 70 -8.62 1.59 -13.96
C LYS A 70 -7.82 2.17 -15.12
N GLY A 71 -6.61 2.66 -14.87
CA GLY A 71 -5.74 3.20 -15.93
C GLY A 71 -5.34 2.16 -16.97
N LYS A 72 -5.12 0.91 -16.56
CA LYS A 72 -4.83 -0.19 -17.49
C LYS A 72 -6.04 -0.49 -18.38
N ILE A 73 -7.24 -0.53 -17.81
CA ILE A 73 -8.49 -0.76 -18.57
C ILE A 73 -8.74 0.39 -19.55
N GLU A 74 -8.67 1.65 -19.09
CA GLU A 74 -8.89 2.83 -19.93
C GLU A 74 -7.93 2.87 -21.12
N LYS A 75 -6.63 2.65 -20.87
CA LYS A 75 -5.62 2.59 -21.94
C LYS A 75 -5.88 1.45 -22.92
N THR A 76 -6.29 0.28 -22.43
CA THR A 76 -6.61 -0.87 -23.29
C THR A 76 -7.80 -0.57 -24.21
N MET A 77 -8.82 0.10 -23.67
CA MET A 77 -10.01 0.52 -24.42
C MET A 77 -9.67 1.62 -25.45
N GLU A 78 -8.79 2.55 -25.10
CA GLU A 78 -8.33 3.61 -26.01
C GLU A 78 -7.56 3.02 -27.21
N ILE A 79 -6.61 2.12 -26.96
CA ILE A 79 -5.87 1.41 -28.02
C ILE A 79 -6.83 0.62 -28.92
N ALA A 80 -7.79 -0.11 -28.33
CA ALA A 80 -8.76 -0.87 -29.09
C ALA A 80 -9.63 0.03 -30.00
N LYS A 81 -10.06 1.19 -29.50
CA LYS A 81 -10.80 2.20 -30.30
C LYS A 81 -9.96 2.73 -31.45
N GLU A 82 -8.70 3.07 -31.20
CA GLU A 82 -7.78 3.58 -32.24
C GLU A 82 -7.54 2.53 -33.32
N MET A 83 -7.30 1.27 -32.93
CA MET A 83 -7.15 0.17 -33.89
C MET A 83 -8.41 -0.05 -34.73
N LYS A 84 -9.59 0.03 -34.12
CA LYS A 84 -10.88 -0.07 -34.83
C LYS A 84 -11.07 1.08 -35.82
N GLN A 85 -10.73 2.31 -35.43
CA GLN A 85 -10.76 3.48 -36.33
C GLN A 85 -9.80 3.32 -37.52
N ASN A 86 -8.68 2.65 -37.31
CA ASN A 86 -7.71 2.33 -38.35
C ASN A 86 -8.10 1.10 -39.21
N ASN A 87 -9.31 0.54 -39.01
CA ASN A 87 -9.81 -0.67 -39.70
C ASN A 87 -8.91 -1.89 -39.53
N GLU A 88 -8.22 -2.01 -38.39
CA GLU A 88 -7.46 -3.21 -38.07
C GLU A 88 -8.39 -4.43 -37.87
N PRO A 89 -7.98 -5.64 -38.27
CA PRO A 89 -8.80 -6.84 -38.09
C PRO A 89 -9.16 -7.09 -36.62
N ILE A 90 -10.39 -7.53 -36.36
CA ILE A 90 -10.90 -7.78 -35.01
C ILE A 90 -10.02 -8.81 -34.28
N GLU A 91 -9.56 -9.84 -34.99
CA GLU A 91 -8.67 -10.87 -34.43
C GLU A 91 -7.35 -10.27 -33.93
N LYS A 92 -6.85 -9.23 -34.60
CA LYS A 92 -5.63 -8.52 -34.22
C LYS A 92 -5.89 -7.68 -32.97
N ILE A 93 -7.03 -7.00 -32.89
CA ILE A 93 -7.42 -6.22 -31.71
C ILE A 93 -7.53 -7.14 -30.50
N VAL A 94 -8.29 -8.24 -30.59
CA VAL A 94 -8.42 -9.26 -29.53
C VAL A 94 -7.04 -9.75 -29.06
N ARG A 95 -6.14 -10.08 -29.99
CA ARG A 95 -4.82 -10.59 -29.66
C ARG A 95 -3.96 -9.62 -28.85
N TYR A 96 -4.05 -8.32 -29.13
CA TYR A 96 -3.18 -7.32 -28.49
C TYR A 96 -3.80 -6.67 -27.25
N THR A 97 -5.13 -6.55 -27.21
CA THR A 97 -5.83 -5.89 -26.09
C THR A 97 -6.38 -6.89 -25.08
N GLY A 98 -6.57 -8.16 -25.47
CA GLY A 98 -7.17 -9.19 -24.64
C GLY A 98 -8.68 -9.01 -24.42
N LEU A 99 -9.31 -8.04 -25.09
CA LEU A 99 -10.74 -7.80 -25.03
C LEU A 99 -11.51 -8.88 -25.79
N ALA A 100 -12.74 -9.16 -25.33
CA ALA A 100 -13.65 -10.04 -26.04
C ALA A 100 -14.15 -9.37 -27.33
N ILE A 101 -14.55 -10.18 -28.31
CA ILE A 101 -15.06 -9.69 -29.59
C ILE A 101 -16.28 -8.79 -29.35
N GLU A 102 -17.17 -9.17 -28.44
CA GLU A 102 -18.38 -8.43 -28.09
C GLU A 102 -18.07 -7.06 -27.47
N GLU A 103 -16.95 -6.94 -26.75
CA GLU A 103 -16.49 -5.67 -26.19
C GLU A 103 -15.97 -4.76 -27.30
N ILE A 104 -15.18 -5.31 -28.23
CA ILE A 104 -14.62 -4.57 -29.37
C ILE A 104 -15.71 -4.12 -30.34
N GLU A 105 -16.74 -4.93 -30.57
CA GLU A 105 -17.87 -4.57 -31.42
C GLU A 105 -18.66 -3.38 -30.85
N LYS A 106 -18.76 -3.28 -29.52
CA LYS A 106 -19.44 -2.19 -28.80
C LYS A 106 -18.62 -0.89 -28.67
N LEU A 107 -17.30 -0.94 -28.94
CA LEU A 107 -16.41 0.24 -28.94
C LEU A 107 -16.72 1.24 -30.04
#